data_AF-A0A1G2HK99-F1
#
_entry.id   AF-A0A1G2HK99-F1
#
_cell.length_a   1.000
_cell.length_b   1.000
_cell.length_c   1.000
_cell.angle_alpha   90.00
_cell.angle_beta   90.00
_cell.angle_gamma   90.00
#
_symmetry.space_group_name_H-M   'P 1'
#
loop_
_entity.id
_entity.type
_entity.pdbx_description
1 polymer ?
#
loop_
_entity_poly.entity_id
_entity_poly.type
_entity_poly.pdbx_seq_one_letter_code
_entity_poly.pdbx_strand_id
1 'polypeptide(L)'
;TTFIRNFYPKVNDVQQARHLGAQDGWWIVAGGRDNIVLKVDRGSYQLFTLEQSYPDFKKGHRITDTGDWEKLKEQYGFRCATCGSRDGEPHFNWSGTKTKLERAHKNPNKPLIAGNIIPQCTKCNKADRDRWVYDEKGRVIKLADASFVRNFDKEVREKIYRILYVEFKGVNPNKLKK
;
A
#
# COMPACT_ATOMS: atom_id res chain seq x y z
N THR A 1 -28.43 -10.06 -0.20
CA THR A 1 -28.82 -9.69 -1.58
C THR A 1 -30.20 -10.16 -2.00
N THR A 2 -30.82 -11.10 -1.28
CA THR A 2 -32.13 -11.67 -1.63
C THR A 2 -33.21 -10.61 -1.88
N PHE A 3 -33.32 -9.60 -1.00
CA PHE A 3 -34.27 -8.48 -1.18
C PHE A 3 -34.05 -7.68 -2.46
N ILE A 4 -32.81 -7.31 -2.79
CA ILE A 4 -32.50 -6.51 -4.00
C ILE A 4 -32.75 -7.33 -5.28
N ARG A 5 -32.49 -8.65 -5.25
CA ARG A 5 -32.76 -9.53 -6.39
C ARG A 5 -34.25 -9.64 -6.74
N ASN A 6 -35.15 -9.30 -5.81
CA ASN A 6 -36.58 -9.18 -6.11
C ASN A 6 -36.87 -8.04 -7.10
N PHE A 7 -36.03 -7.00 -7.14
CA PHE A 7 -36.17 -5.85 -8.04
C PHE A 7 -35.20 -5.93 -9.23
N TYR A 8 -34.00 -6.48 -9.02
CA TYR A 8 -32.94 -6.57 -10.02
C TYR A 8 -32.30 -7.98 -10.02
N PRO A 9 -32.87 -8.94 -10.79
CA PRO A 9 -32.52 -10.37 -10.67
C PRO A 9 -31.07 -10.72 -11.05
N LYS A 10 -30.46 -9.92 -11.94
CA LYS A 10 -29.09 -10.14 -12.45
C LYS A 10 -28.01 -9.45 -11.61
N VAL A 11 -28.36 -8.87 -10.45
CA VAL A 11 -27.37 -8.26 -9.56
C VAL A 11 -26.46 -9.34 -8.97
N ASN A 12 -25.20 -9.30 -9.41
CA ASN A 12 -24.10 -10.02 -8.78
C ASN A 12 -24.04 -9.66 -7.30
N ASP A 13 -23.57 -10.59 -6.47
CA ASP A 13 -23.42 -10.35 -5.04
C ASP A 13 -22.68 -9.02 -4.77
N VAL A 14 -23.03 -8.29 -3.71
CA VAL A 14 -22.77 -6.83 -3.52
C VAL A 14 -21.28 -6.51 -3.30
N GLN A 15 -20.41 -6.88 -4.24
CA GLN A 15 -19.03 -6.45 -4.27
C GLN A 15 -18.94 -4.91 -4.31
N GLN A 16 -19.96 -4.24 -4.87
CA GLN A 16 -20.07 -2.79 -4.81
C GLN A 16 -20.15 -2.24 -3.37
N ALA A 17 -20.75 -2.97 -2.42
CA ALA A 17 -20.78 -2.55 -1.02
C ALA A 17 -19.38 -2.53 -0.39
N ARG A 18 -18.43 -3.31 -0.91
CA ARG A 18 -17.02 -3.27 -0.51
C ARG A 18 -16.34 -1.96 -0.92
N HIS A 19 -16.79 -1.35 -2.01
CA HIS A 19 -16.23 -0.11 -2.57
C HIS A 19 -16.77 1.12 -1.85
N LEU A 20 -18.07 1.11 -1.52
CA LEU A 20 -18.74 2.15 -0.74
C LEU A 20 -18.03 2.48 0.59
N GLY A 21 -17.31 1.49 1.15
CA GLY A 21 -16.56 1.64 2.39
C GLY A 21 -15.40 2.65 2.30
N ALA A 22 -14.26 2.16 1.83
CA ALA A 22 -13.02 2.94 1.82
C ALA A 22 -12.95 4.00 0.70
N GLN A 23 -13.75 3.89 -0.36
CA GLN A 23 -13.70 4.81 -1.51
C GLN A 23 -14.69 5.96 -1.39
N ASP A 24 -15.90 5.69 -0.89
CA ASP A 24 -16.97 6.71 -0.75
C ASP A 24 -17.20 7.16 0.69
N GLY A 25 -16.52 6.51 1.63
CA GLY A 25 -16.40 6.95 3.02
C GLY A 25 -17.43 6.39 3.97
N TRP A 26 -18.34 5.53 3.52
CA TRP A 26 -19.28 4.85 4.41
C TRP A 26 -18.54 3.90 5.35
N TRP A 27 -18.90 3.83 6.63
CA TRP A 27 -18.30 2.82 7.50
C TRP A 27 -18.99 1.48 7.33
N ILE A 28 -18.60 0.73 6.30
CA ILE A 28 -19.16 -0.60 6.00
C ILE A 28 -18.25 -1.69 6.55
N VAL A 29 -18.82 -2.50 7.44
CA VAL A 29 -18.25 -3.71 8.03
C VAL A 29 -18.47 -4.86 7.06
N ALA A 30 -17.42 -5.64 6.79
CA ALA A 30 -17.50 -6.77 5.87
C ALA A 30 -17.10 -8.07 6.56
N GLY A 31 -17.92 -9.10 6.45
CA GLY A 31 -17.61 -10.42 6.99
C GLY A 31 -16.46 -11.08 6.24
N GLY A 32 -15.38 -11.34 6.97
CA GLY A 32 -14.08 -11.76 6.42
C GLY A 32 -12.98 -10.71 6.53
N ARG A 33 -13.27 -9.55 7.13
CA ARG A 33 -12.26 -8.58 7.61
C ARG A 33 -12.19 -8.58 9.12
N ASP A 34 -11.03 -8.22 9.66
CA ASP A 34 -10.81 -8.01 11.10
C ASP A 34 -11.36 -6.65 11.54
N ASN A 35 -12.68 -6.51 11.45
CA ASN A 35 -13.34 -5.25 11.78
C ASN A 35 -13.25 -5.00 13.30
N ILE A 36 -12.95 -3.76 13.68
CA ILE A 36 -12.76 -3.37 15.09
C ILE A 36 -14.08 -3.09 15.84
N VAL A 37 -15.20 -2.92 15.12
CA VAL A 37 -16.49 -2.48 15.69
C VAL A 37 -17.50 -3.59 15.84
N LEU A 38 -17.61 -4.48 14.85
CA LEU A 38 -18.62 -5.54 14.80
C LEU A 38 -18.05 -6.75 14.06
N LYS A 39 -18.35 -7.95 14.56
CA LYS A 39 -18.09 -9.19 13.84
C LYS A 39 -19.31 -9.51 12.98
N VAL A 40 -19.09 -9.80 11.70
CA VAL A 40 -20.16 -10.16 10.76
C VAL A 40 -19.75 -11.40 9.99
N ASP A 41 -20.72 -12.22 9.61
CA ASP A 41 -20.47 -13.52 8.97
C ASP A 41 -19.86 -13.37 7.59
N ARG A 42 -18.96 -14.28 7.23
CA ARG A 42 -18.23 -14.22 5.96
C ARG A 42 -19.17 -14.09 4.76
N GLY A 43 -18.92 -13.10 3.90
CA GLY A 43 -19.75 -12.82 2.71
C GLY A 43 -20.90 -11.83 2.96
N SER A 44 -21.10 -11.37 4.19
CA SER A 44 -22.07 -10.32 4.50
C SER A 44 -21.41 -8.94 4.62
N TYR A 45 -22.22 -7.89 4.48
CA TYR A 45 -21.81 -6.50 4.63
C TYR A 45 -22.86 -5.76 5.47
N GLN A 46 -22.41 -4.91 6.40
CA GLN A 46 -23.28 -4.14 7.27
C GLN A 46 -22.74 -2.71 7.40
N LEU A 47 -23.62 -1.72 7.21
CA LEU A 47 -23.31 -0.34 7.56
C LEU A 47 -23.24 -0.22 9.09
N PHE A 48 -22.11 0.25 9.61
CA PHE A 48 -21.91 0.42 11.05
C PHE A 48 -22.63 1.67 11.56
N THR A 49 -22.39 2.82 10.92
CA THR A 49 -22.97 4.10 11.32
C THR A 49 -23.08 5.04 10.12
N LEU A 50 -24.03 5.98 10.20
CA LEU A 50 -24.17 7.13 9.31
C LEU A 50 -23.50 8.39 9.88
N GLU A 51 -23.11 8.36 11.16
CA GLU A 51 -22.56 9.52 11.88
C GLU A 51 -21.08 9.72 11.62
N GLN A 52 -20.35 8.64 11.32
CA GLN A 52 -18.91 8.64 11.10
C GLN A 52 -18.56 7.93 9.80
N SER A 53 -17.59 8.50 9.07
CA SER A 53 -17.00 7.83 7.92
C SER A 53 -16.07 6.70 8.34
N TYR A 54 -15.70 5.82 7.41
CA TYR A 54 -14.66 4.83 7.64
C TYR A 54 -13.37 5.50 8.18
N PRO A 55 -12.67 4.96 9.19
CA PRO A 55 -11.59 5.68 9.88
C PRO A 55 -10.46 6.18 8.98
N ASP A 56 -10.11 5.42 7.95
CA ASP A 56 -9.08 5.80 6.98
C ASP A 56 -9.61 6.64 5.81
N PHE A 57 -10.92 6.89 5.75
CA PHE A 57 -11.51 7.70 4.68
C PHE A 57 -11.14 9.17 4.87
N LYS A 58 -10.60 9.77 3.82
CA LYS A 58 -10.33 11.21 3.76
C LYS A 58 -11.04 11.75 2.53
N LYS A 59 -11.94 12.72 2.73
CA LYS A 59 -12.71 13.38 1.65
C LYS A 59 -11.79 14.37 0.94
N GLY A 60 -10.96 13.84 0.04
CA GLY A 60 -9.95 14.58 -0.72
C GLY A 60 -8.66 13.76 -0.86
N HIS A 61 -7.98 13.92 -2.01
CA HIS A 61 -6.59 13.49 -2.11
C HIS A 61 -5.83 14.14 -0.95
N ARG A 62 -5.10 13.34 -0.15
CA ARG A 62 -4.20 13.83 0.91
C ARG A 62 -3.54 15.10 0.37
N ILE A 63 -3.69 16.23 1.08
CA ILE A 63 -3.04 17.50 0.74
C ILE A 63 -1.60 17.16 0.37
N THR A 64 -1.35 17.19 -0.94
CA THR A 64 -0.04 16.99 -1.52
C THR A 64 0.78 18.18 -1.08
N ASP A 65 1.90 17.84 -0.45
CA ASP A 65 2.94 18.75 0.00
C ASP A 65 2.71 19.39 1.38
N THR A 66 3.16 18.67 2.41
CA THR A 66 3.82 19.34 3.51
C THR A 66 5.31 18.98 3.41
N GLY A 67 6.12 19.83 2.77
CA GLY A 67 7.59 19.81 2.89
C GLY A 67 8.06 19.89 4.36
N ASP A 68 7.13 20.18 5.27
CA ASP A 68 7.19 19.99 6.71
C ASP A 68 7.23 18.49 7.09
N TRP A 69 8.40 18.09 7.59
CA TRP A 69 8.69 16.73 8.04
C TRP A 69 7.91 16.30 9.27
N GLU A 70 7.62 17.21 10.19
CA GLU A 70 6.92 16.87 11.44
C GLU A 70 5.46 16.52 11.14
N LYS A 71 4.81 17.30 10.27
CA LYS A 71 3.45 16.98 9.80
C LYS A 71 3.40 15.65 9.06
N LEU A 72 4.41 15.35 8.24
CA LEU A 72 4.48 14.06 7.57
C LEU A 72 4.62 12.91 8.58
N LYS A 73 5.48 13.03 9.59
CA LYS A 73 5.59 12.01 10.65
C LYS A 73 4.27 11.85 11.39
N GLU A 74 3.59 12.94 11.75
CA GLU A 74 2.31 12.92 12.43
C GLU A 74 1.24 12.17 11.63
N GLN A 75 1.17 12.37 10.31
CA GLN A 75 0.25 11.63 9.43
C GLN A 75 0.45 10.10 9.46
N TYR A 76 1.67 9.65 9.75
CA TYR A 76 2.02 8.23 9.91
C TYR A 76 2.06 7.81 11.40
N GLY A 77 1.57 8.65 12.32
CA GLY A 77 1.57 8.35 13.76
C GLY A 77 2.98 8.24 14.35
N PHE A 78 3.95 8.95 13.78
CA PHE A 78 5.38 8.87 14.08
C PHE A 78 5.95 7.46 13.87
N ARG A 79 5.39 6.68 12.94
CA ARG A 79 5.85 5.31 12.65
C ARG A 79 6.54 5.19 11.30
N CYS A 80 7.46 4.25 11.24
CA CYS A 80 8.04 3.76 9.99
C CYS A 80 6.93 3.16 9.13
N ALA A 81 6.78 3.64 7.90
CA ALA A 81 5.79 3.15 6.94
C ALA A 81 5.99 1.66 6.59
N THR A 82 7.21 1.13 6.74
CA THR A 82 7.54 -0.26 6.37
C THR A 82 7.39 -1.24 7.52
N CYS A 83 7.96 -0.93 8.71
CA CYS A 83 8.00 -1.87 9.84
C CYS A 83 7.13 -1.46 11.04
N GLY A 84 6.49 -0.29 11.01
CA GLY A 84 5.61 0.18 12.09
C GLY A 84 6.32 0.64 13.37
N SER A 85 7.65 0.56 13.46
CA SER A 85 8.43 1.05 14.60
C SER A 85 8.24 2.56 14.78
N ARG A 86 8.12 3.03 16.02
CA ARG A 86 7.81 4.44 16.33
C ARG A 86 9.07 5.24 16.63
N ASP A 87 9.14 6.47 16.12
CA ASP A 87 10.31 7.36 16.24
C ASP A 87 10.69 7.60 17.71
N GLY A 88 11.98 7.50 18.03
CA GLY A 88 12.50 7.68 19.39
C GLY A 88 12.31 6.48 20.34
N GLU A 89 11.37 5.58 20.06
CA GLU A 89 11.12 4.35 20.84
C GLU A 89 12.08 3.21 20.42
N PRO A 90 12.27 2.17 21.27
CA PRO A 90 13.00 0.96 20.87
C PRO A 90 12.48 0.37 19.56
N HIS A 91 13.40 0.00 18.66
CA HIS A 91 13.02 -0.57 17.36
C HIS A 91 12.35 -1.93 17.54
N PHE A 92 11.22 -2.15 16.86
CA PHE A 92 10.39 -3.36 17.01
C PHE A 92 11.19 -4.67 16.84
N ASN A 93 11.95 -4.79 15.74
CA ASN A 93 12.80 -5.97 15.47
C ASN A 93 14.20 -5.93 16.11
N TRP A 94 14.64 -4.79 16.65
CA TRP A 94 16.01 -4.58 17.17
C TRP A 94 15.95 -3.72 18.43
N SER A 95 15.39 -4.30 19.49
CA SER A 95 15.07 -3.61 20.75
C SER A 95 16.26 -2.91 21.42
N GLY A 96 17.50 -3.38 21.17
CA GLY A 96 18.74 -2.72 21.62
C GLY A 96 19.07 -1.40 20.91
N THR A 97 18.24 -0.94 19.97
CA THR A 97 18.45 0.32 19.24
C THR A 97 17.21 1.19 19.25
N LYS A 98 17.38 2.51 19.24
CA LYS A 98 16.26 3.46 19.06
C LYS A 98 15.90 3.60 17.60
N THR A 99 14.61 3.63 17.31
CA THR A 99 14.09 3.97 15.98
C THR A 99 14.40 5.41 15.66
N LYS A 100 14.98 5.64 14.47
CA LYS A 100 15.19 6.97 13.91
C LYS A 100 14.55 7.01 12.54
N LEU A 101 13.53 7.85 12.37
CA LEU A 101 12.88 8.06 11.09
C LEU A 101 13.71 9.00 10.20
N GLU A 102 13.75 8.67 8.92
CA GLU A 102 14.41 9.43 7.86
C GLU A 102 13.42 9.68 6.71
N ARG A 103 13.71 10.69 5.90
CA ARG A 103 13.01 10.94 4.63
C ARG A 103 13.47 9.90 3.61
N ALA A 104 12.64 8.90 3.33
CA ALA A 104 12.93 7.87 2.33
C ALA A 104 12.13 8.08 1.04
N HIS A 105 12.67 7.64 -0.09
CA HIS A 105 11.96 7.70 -1.36
C HIS A 105 10.75 6.77 -1.36
N LYS A 106 9.62 7.29 -1.80
CA LYS A 106 8.48 6.48 -2.22
C LYS A 106 8.77 5.82 -3.57
N ASN A 107 9.31 6.58 -4.51
CA ASN A 107 9.86 6.09 -5.78
C ASN A 107 11.30 6.62 -5.92
N PRO A 108 12.32 5.74 -5.85
CA PRO A 108 13.72 6.15 -5.95
C PRO A 108 14.12 6.76 -7.30
N ASN A 109 13.36 6.48 -8.36
CA ASN A 109 13.59 7.07 -9.68
C ASN A 109 13.03 8.51 -9.80
N LYS A 110 12.59 9.11 -8.69
CA LYS A 110 12.09 10.49 -8.61
C LYS A 110 12.83 11.25 -7.51
N PRO A 111 12.94 12.59 -7.60
CA PRO A 111 13.62 13.39 -6.58
C PRO A 111 13.04 13.19 -5.17
N LEU A 112 13.87 13.36 -4.14
CA LEU A 112 13.47 13.32 -2.73
C LEU A 112 12.76 14.62 -2.30
N ILE A 113 11.58 14.84 -2.88
CA ILE A 113 10.74 16.01 -2.62
C ILE A 113 9.40 15.58 -2.03
N ALA A 114 8.65 16.55 -1.52
CA ALA A 114 7.33 16.29 -1.00
C ALA A 114 6.42 15.61 -2.04
N GLY A 115 5.54 14.73 -1.57
CA GLY A 115 4.77 13.83 -2.44
C GLY A 115 5.57 12.62 -2.96
N ASN A 116 6.90 12.57 -2.79
CA ASN A 116 7.73 11.38 -3.04
C ASN A 116 8.50 10.92 -1.79
N ILE A 117 8.16 11.44 -0.61
CA ILE A 117 8.77 11.06 0.67
C ILE A 117 7.80 10.19 1.46
N ILE A 118 8.31 9.12 2.06
CA ILE A 118 7.65 8.37 3.14
C ILE A 118 8.57 8.30 4.36
N PRO A 119 8.03 8.30 5.59
CA PRO A 119 8.85 8.09 6.77
C PRO A 119 9.27 6.63 6.86
N GLN A 120 10.58 6.35 6.80
CA GLN A 120 11.11 5.02 7.06
C GLN A 120 12.20 5.09 8.13
N CYS A 121 12.34 4.05 8.93
CA CYS A 121 13.45 3.97 9.86
C CYS A 121 14.77 3.69 9.10
N THR A 122 15.89 4.13 9.67
CA THR A 122 17.24 3.88 9.15
C THR A 122 17.50 2.42 8.75
N LYS A 123 16.93 1.45 9.50
CA LYS A 123 17.11 0.01 9.25
C LYS A 123 16.37 -0.43 7.99
N CYS A 124 15.12 0.00 7.81
CA CYS A 124 14.32 -0.30 6.61
C CYS A 124 14.89 0.41 5.38
N ASN A 125 15.15 1.71 5.49
CA ASN A 125 15.64 2.53 4.38
C ASN A 125 16.99 2.01 3.84
N LYS A 126 17.93 1.67 4.72
CA LYS A 126 19.24 1.11 4.31
C LYS A 126 19.13 -0.30 3.71
N ALA A 127 18.16 -1.10 4.15
CA ALA A 127 17.93 -2.43 3.60
C ALA A 127 17.26 -2.38 2.23
N ASP A 128 16.39 -1.38 2.01
CA ASP A 128 15.69 -1.13 0.75
C ASP A 128 16.66 -0.91 -0.42
N ARG A 129 17.66 -0.05 -0.22
CA ARG A 129 18.68 0.31 -1.22
C ARG A 129 18.08 0.80 -2.54
N ASP A 130 17.01 1.59 -2.46
CA ASP A 130 16.35 2.18 -3.63
C ASP A 130 15.83 1.14 -4.64
N ARG A 131 15.51 -0.07 -4.16
CA ARG A 131 15.08 -1.19 -5.04
C ARG A 131 13.59 -1.23 -5.28
N TRP A 132 12.80 -0.60 -4.41
CA TRP A 132 11.36 -0.78 -4.37
C TRP A 132 10.61 0.54 -4.54
N VAL A 133 9.42 0.48 -5.14
CA VAL A 133 8.48 1.59 -5.17
C VAL A 133 7.34 1.30 -4.22
N TYR A 134 7.03 2.28 -3.38
CA TYR A 134 6.01 2.21 -2.35
C TYR A 134 4.74 2.96 -2.75
N ASP A 135 3.61 2.55 -2.18
CA ASP A 135 2.42 3.38 -2.12
C ASP A 135 2.42 4.30 -0.88
N GLU A 136 1.35 5.07 -0.74
CA GLU A 136 1.08 5.99 0.37
C GLU A 136 1.04 5.33 1.76
N LYS A 137 0.90 4.01 1.84
CA LYS A 137 0.86 3.25 3.10
C LYS A 137 2.16 2.48 3.34
N GLY A 138 3.19 2.67 2.51
CA GLY A 138 4.47 1.96 2.64
C GLY A 138 4.44 0.53 2.12
N ARG A 139 3.48 0.15 1.28
CA ARG A 139 3.42 -1.17 0.63
C ARG A 139 4.21 -1.15 -0.66
N VAL A 140 5.02 -2.18 -0.90
CA VAL A 140 5.74 -2.36 -2.17
C VAL A 140 4.74 -2.63 -3.28
N ILE A 141 4.78 -1.82 -4.34
CA ILE A 141 3.90 -1.94 -5.51
C ILE A 141 4.67 -2.19 -6.82
N LYS A 142 5.95 -1.84 -6.90
CA LYS A 142 6.79 -2.06 -8.08
C LYS A 142 8.25 -2.29 -7.70
N LEU A 143 9.00 -2.89 -8.62
CA LEU A 143 10.45 -2.93 -8.60
C LEU A 143 11.00 -1.65 -9.25
N ALA A 144 11.87 -0.93 -8.53
CA ALA A 144 12.50 0.30 -9.02
C ALA A 144 13.82 0.00 -9.75
N ASP A 145 14.58 -0.99 -9.28
CA ASP A 145 15.83 -1.45 -9.89
C ASP A 145 15.69 -2.88 -10.43
N ALA A 146 15.62 -2.99 -11.76
CA ALA A 146 15.54 -4.27 -12.46
C ALA A 146 16.76 -5.17 -12.26
N SER A 147 17.92 -4.61 -11.88
CA SER A 147 19.13 -5.41 -11.62
C SER A 147 18.92 -6.42 -10.49
N PHE A 148 18.02 -6.11 -9.54
CA PHE A 148 17.70 -6.96 -8.41
C PHE A 148 17.03 -8.28 -8.80
N VAL A 149 16.44 -8.38 -10.00
CA VAL A 149 15.91 -9.64 -10.55
C VAL A 149 16.98 -10.74 -10.56
N ARG A 150 18.27 -10.38 -10.66
CA ARG A 150 19.38 -11.34 -10.62
C ARG A 150 19.46 -12.13 -9.30
N ASN A 151 18.94 -11.56 -8.21
CA ASN A 151 18.94 -12.19 -6.89
C ASN A 151 17.74 -13.12 -6.68
N PHE A 152 16.79 -13.17 -7.61
CA PHE A 152 15.66 -14.09 -7.50
C PHE A 152 16.07 -15.51 -7.86
N ASP A 153 15.38 -16.48 -7.25
CA ASP A 153 15.54 -17.89 -7.57
C ASP A 153 15.36 -18.15 -9.06
N LYS A 154 16.04 -19.18 -9.57
CA LYS A 154 16.02 -19.53 -11.00
C LYS A 154 14.59 -19.66 -11.54
N GLU A 155 13.71 -20.35 -10.81
CA GLU A 155 12.32 -20.55 -11.22
C GLU A 155 11.54 -19.24 -11.35
N VAL A 156 11.78 -18.28 -10.45
CA VAL A 156 11.13 -16.97 -10.50
C VAL A 156 11.66 -16.17 -11.70
N ARG A 157 12.98 -16.21 -11.94
CA ARG A 157 13.58 -15.56 -13.12
C ARG A 157 13.05 -16.15 -14.43
N GLU A 158 12.83 -17.46 -14.51
CA GLU A 158 12.22 -18.11 -15.68
C GLU A 158 10.76 -17.68 -15.89
N LYS A 159 9.98 -17.57 -14.81
CA LYS A 159 8.60 -17.04 -14.89
C LYS A 159 8.58 -15.61 -15.38
N ILE A 160 9.45 -14.75 -14.86
CA ILE A 160 9.62 -13.37 -15.32
C ILE A 160 10.00 -13.35 -16.80
N TYR A 161 10.99 -14.16 -17.20
CA TYR A 161 11.41 -14.25 -18.60
C TYR A 161 10.26 -14.63 -19.53
N ARG A 162 9.43 -15.62 -19.17
CA ARG A 162 8.28 -16.02 -19.99
C ARG A 162 7.27 -14.89 -20.16
N ILE A 163 6.95 -14.16 -19.07
CA ILE A 163 6.04 -13.01 -19.12
C ILE A 163 6.57 -11.96 -20.09
N LEU A 164 7.83 -11.56 -19.92
CA LEU A 164 8.46 -10.52 -20.75
C LEU A 164 8.63 -10.96 -22.21
N TYR A 165 8.97 -12.23 -22.45
CA TYR A 165 9.11 -12.77 -23.81
C TYR A 165 7.79 -12.68 -24.58
N VAL A 166 6.67 -13.03 -23.92
CA VAL A 166 5.32 -12.91 -24.50
C VAL A 166 4.96 -11.45 -24.72
N GLU A 167 5.18 -10.59 -23.72
CA GLU A 167 4.90 -9.15 -23.80
C GLU A 167 5.63 -8.48 -24.97
N PHE A 168 6.92 -8.80 -25.15
CA PHE A 168 7.75 -8.26 -26.22
C PHE A 168 7.76 -9.10 -27.49
N LYS A 169 6.88 -10.11 -27.63
CA LYS A 169 6.74 -10.96 -28.82
C LYS A 169 8.07 -11.56 -29.31
N GLY A 170 8.95 -11.93 -28.38
CA GLY A 170 10.27 -12.49 -28.69
C GLY A 170 11.25 -11.54 -29.39
N VAL A 171 10.99 -10.23 -29.40
CA VAL A 171 11.90 -9.23 -29.97
C VAL A 171 13.25 -9.28 -29.24
N ASN A 172 14.35 -9.26 -30.01
CA ASN A 172 15.70 -9.23 -29.46
C ASN A 172 15.85 -8.00 -28.53
N PRO A 173 16.28 -8.18 -27.27
CA PRO A 173 16.40 -7.08 -26.30
C PRO A 173 17.26 -5.90 -26.78
N ASN A 174 18.29 -6.16 -27.60
CA ASN A 174 19.16 -5.11 -28.14
C ASN A 174 18.47 -4.22 -29.18
N LYS A 175 17.27 -4.62 -29.65
CA LYS A 175 16.44 -3.85 -30.58
C LYS A 175 15.32 -3.08 -29.88
N LEU A 176 15.14 -3.26 -28.56
CA LEU A 176 14.22 -2.45 -27.78
C LEU A 176 14.80 -1.03 -27.71
N LYS A 177 14.09 -0.04 -28.27
CA LYS A 177 14.51 1.36 -28.18
C LYS A 177 14.50 1.78 -26.70
N LYS A 178 15.57 2.48 -26.28
CA LYS A 178 15.63 3.14 -24.98
C LYS A 178 14.65 4.31 -24.91
#